data_AF-A0A3D0YPG5-F1
#
_entry.id   AF-A0A3D0YPG5-F1
#
_cell.length_a   1.000
_cell.length_b   1.000
_cell.length_c   1.000
_cell.angle_alpha   90.00
_cell.angle_beta   90.00
_cell.angle_gamma   90.00
#
_symmetry.space_group_name_H-M   'P 1'
#
loop_
_entity.id
_entity.type
_entity.pdbx_description
1 polymer ?
#
loop_
_entity_poly.entity_id
_entity_poly.type
_entity_poly.pdbx_seq_one_letter_code
_entity_poly.pdbx_strand_id
1 'polypeptide(L)'
;MRLGETRKSADRFHWQHLLAWLGGILCAMVPFIGYWEIGAMHIPIRHGAGHFGFNLLTAASLCILGGVGCGSWWMFCKWLLGDRDLPLTLMSVLLFILGGVGHVLSNNGGIEKQHESHYFWVLGGILFLGLAVAIFGRSDHRRQLVGFVRWSAQRKRCNGVFFLILLIVLIASNLIFVLGMDSSWPEKVSALLGRIFTCGVLVGLSYLLSELSMRTAPKLFRWSIWLLVSLIPLIVIADQWMGNALGRRLIEFINGLTASGEFSPVVELAASGLDVGPVGAIFLFLGVLAGSLGVAWGAWALSKRWDLKLSVGKVVTITILSWLGVVAEQGIGSKWKSTRAWQSEHKLFDL
;
A
#
# COMPACT_ATOMS: atom_id res chain seq x y z
N MET A 1 -23.04 -17.42 28.85
CA MET A 1 -22.71 -17.98 27.52
C MET A 1 -21.20 -18.13 27.40
N ARG A 2 -20.72 -19.36 27.12
CA ARG A 2 -19.30 -19.74 27.19
C ARG A 2 -18.52 -19.19 25.99
N LEU A 3 -17.41 -18.51 26.26
CA LEU A 3 -16.43 -17.92 25.33
C LEU A 3 -15.75 -18.90 24.35
N GLY A 4 -16.19 -20.16 24.28
CA GLY A 4 -15.69 -21.18 23.37
C GLY A 4 -16.46 -21.28 22.04
N GLU A 5 -17.70 -20.81 21.97
CA GLU A 5 -18.55 -20.98 20.77
C GLU A 5 -18.31 -19.91 19.69
N THR A 6 -17.80 -18.73 20.05
CA THR A 6 -17.39 -17.69 19.08
C THR A 6 -16.19 -18.11 18.23
N ARG A 7 -15.46 -19.16 18.63
CA ARG A 7 -14.35 -19.72 17.83
C ARG A 7 -14.85 -20.44 16.58
N LYS A 8 -16.09 -20.95 16.57
CA LYS A 8 -16.71 -21.56 15.38
C LYS A 8 -17.45 -20.56 14.48
N SER A 9 -17.86 -19.39 14.97
CA SER A 9 -18.51 -18.36 14.13
C SER A 9 -17.52 -17.44 13.42
N ALA A 10 -16.35 -17.17 14.04
CA ALA A 10 -15.29 -16.35 13.44
C ALA A 10 -14.65 -16.97 12.17
N ASP A 11 -14.97 -18.24 11.88
CA ASP A 11 -14.48 -18.96 10.72
C ASP A 11 -15.46 -19.07 9.54
N ARG A 12 -16.67 -18.50 9.62
CA ARG A 12 -17.59 -18.49 8.47
C ARG A 12 -17.25 -17.36 7.50
N PHE A 13 -17.31 -17.67 6.22
CA PHE A 13 -17.25 -16.67 5.16
C PHE A 13 -18.53 -15.83 5.22
N HIS A 14 -18.38 -14.52 5.43
CA HIS A 14 -19.49 -13.57 5.37
C HIS A 14 -19.44 -12.86 4.02
N TRP A 15 -20.38 -13.16 3.14
CA TRP A 15 -20.47 -12.51 1.82
C TRP A 15 -20.68 -10.99 1.94
N GLN A 16 -21.35 -10.52 3.00
CA GLN A 16 -21.53 -9.09 3.30
C GLN A 16 -20.17 -8.39 3.49
N HIS A 17 -19.23 -9.06 4.17
CA HIS A 17 -17.87 -8.53 4.36
C HIS A 17 -17.13 -8.43 3.03
N LEU A 18 -17.33 -9.41 2.14
CA LEU A 18 -16.78 -9.35 0.78
C LEU A 18 -17.36 -8.18 0.00
N LEU A 19 -18.67 -7.95 0.06
CA LEU A 19 -19.31 -6.83 -0.62
C LEU A 19 -18.87 -5.48 -0.07
N ALA A 20 -18.74 -5.33 1.25
CA ALA A 20 -18.22 -4.09 1.83
C ALA A 20 -16.75 -3.85 1.42
N TRP A 21 -15.92 -4.90 1.39
CA TRP A 21 -14.53 -4.80 0.97
C TRP A 21 -14.39 -4.45 -0.53
N LEU A 22 -15.09 -5.17 -1.41
CA LEU A 22 -15.10 -4.88 -2.85
C LEU A 22 -15.76 -3.54 -3.16
N GLY A 23 -16.88 -3.23 -2.51
CA GLY A 23 -17.58 -1.95 -2.64
C GLY A 23 -16.69 -0.80 -2.25
N GLY A 24 -15.90 -0.93 -1.17
CA GLY A 24 -14.89 0.07 -0.80
C GLY A 24 -13.81 0.26 -1.85
N ILE A 25 -13.30 -0.83 -2.45
CA ILE A 25 -12.33 -0.77 -3.54
C ILE A 25 -12.92 -0.03 -4.74
N LEU A 26 -14.12 -0.43 -5.18
CA LEU A 26 -14.82 0.20 -6.29
C LEU A 26 -15.04 1.69 -6.01
N CYS A 27 -15.55 2.03 -4.82
CA CYS A 27 -15.80 3.43 -4.47
C CYS A 27 -14.53 4.29 -4.45
N ALA A 28 -13.40 3.73 -3.98
CA ALA A 28 -12.12 4.44 -4.00
C ALA A 28 -11.55 4.60 -5.42
N MET A 29 -11.92 3.73 -6.36
CA MET A 29 -11.46 3.77 -7.75
C MET A 29 -12.29 4.69 -8.66
N VAL A 30 -13.52 5.04 -8.28
CA VAL A 30 -14.40 5.97 -9.04
C VAL A 30 -13.67 7.26 -9.43
N PRO A 31 -13.02 7.99 -8.49
CA PRO A 31 -12.35 9.24 -8.84
C PRO A 31 -11.16 9.07 -9.79
N PHE A 32 -10.47 7.92 -9.71
CA PHE A 32 -9.37 7.59 -10.61
C PHE A 32 -9.86 7.33 -12.04
N ILE A 33 -11.00 6.65 -12.19
CA ILE A 33 -11.59 6.36 -13.50
C ILE A 33 -12.18 7.63 -14.12
N GLY A 34 -12.82 8.47 -13.32
CA GLY A 34 -13.41 9.72 -13.76
C GLY A 34 -12.42 10.86 -14.00
N TYR A 35 -11.11 10.63 -13.82
CA TYR A 35 -10.07 11.67 -13.92
C TYR A 35 -10.32 12.88 -13.02
N TRP A 36 -10.80 12.65 -11.80
CA TRP A 36 -11.13 13.73 -10.88
C TRP A 36 -9.88 14.43 -10.35
N GLU A 37 -10.08 15.68 -9.92
CA GLU A 37 -9.07 16.53 -9.29
C GLU A 37 -9.48 16.79 -7.83
N ILE A 38 -8.56 16.61 -6.88
CA ILE A 38 -8.85 16.80 -5.45
C ILE A 38 -8.32 18.14 -4.96
N GLY A 39 -9.21 18.86 -4.26
CA GLY A 39 -8.86 20.03 -3.46
C GLY A 39 -8.67 21.31 -4.27
N ALA A 40 -8.45 22.41 -3.56
CA ALA A 40 -8.28 23.74 -4.17
C ALA A 40 -7.04 23.85 -5.09
N MET A 41 -6.08 22.92 -4.96
CA MET A 41 -4.88 22.86 -5.79
C MET A 41 -5.05 22.00 -7.05
N HIS A 42 -6.27 21.50 -7.34
CA HIS A 42 -6.59 20.72 -8.53
C HIS A 42 -5.62 19.56 -8.78
N ILE A 43 -5.29 18.80 -7.72
CA ILE A 43 -4.32 17.70 -7.83
C ILE A 43 -5.02 16.53 -8.55
N PRO A 44 -4.54 16.11 -9.74
CA PRO A 44 -5.19 15.05 -10.50
C PRO A 44 -4.96 13.69 -9.84
N ILE A 45 -6.03 12.93 -9.65
CA ILE A 45 -5.94 11.57 -9.11
C ILE A 45 -5.34 10.62 -10.16
N ARG A 46 -5.69 10.81 -11.42
CA ARG A 46 -5.12 10.07 -12.55
C ARG A 46 -4.34 11.03 -13.45
N HIS A 47 -3.09 10.67 -13.72
CA HIS A 47 -2.21 11.43 -14.57
C HIS A 47 -2.43 11.04 -16.04
N GLY A 48 -2.14 11.95 -16.97
CA GLY A 48 -2.28 11.71 -18.41
C GLY A 48 -1.28 10.70 -18.98
N ALA A 49 -1.14 10.69 -20.32
CA ALA A 49 -0.16 9.87 -21.01
C ALA A 49 1.27 10.11 -20.48
N GLY A 50 2.13 9.08 -20.53
CA GLY A 50 3.50 9.15 -20.01
C GLY A 50 3.64 9.01 -18.49
N HIS A 51 2.57 8.70 -17.75
CA HIS A 51 2.60 8.53 -16.28
C HIS A 51 2.02 7.18 -15.82
N PHE A 52 2.12 6.13 -16.64
CA PHE A 52 1.52 4.82 -16.34
C PHE A 52 1.99 4.20 -15.03
N GLY A 53 3.28 4.30 -14.68
CA GLY A 53 3.81 3.81 -13.41
C GLY A 53 3.20 4.53 -12.21
N PHE A 54 3.05 5.85 -12.29
CA PHE A 54 2.36 6.62 -11.25
C PHE A 54 0.88 6.26 -11.15
N ASN A 55 0.21 6.10 -12.29
CA ASN A 55 -1.19 5.68 -12.34
C ASN A 55 -1.40 4.28 -11.73
N LEU A 56 -0.48 3.34 -11.96
CA LEU A 56 -0.50 2.01 -11.36
C LEU A 56 -0.35 2.09 -9.83
N LEU A 57 0.59 2.91 -9.34
CA LEU A 57 0.79 3.12 -7.90
C LEU A 57 -0.43 3.77 -7.24
N THR A 58 -1.03 4.78 -7.88
CA THR A 58 -2.23 5.44 -7.36
C THR A 58 -3.41 4.48 -7.33
N ALA A 59 -3.66 3.74 -8.40
CA ALA A 59 -4.72 2.74 -8.46
C ALA A 59 -4.55 1.64 -7.39
N ALA A 60 -3.34 1.11 -7.23
CA ALA A 60 -3.04 0.13 -6.19
C ALA A 60 -3.27 0.71 -4.78
N SER A 61 -2.85 1.95 -4.54
CA SER A 61 -3.04 2.64 -3.27
C SER A 61 -4.52 2.87 -2.95
N LEU A 62 -5.31 3.29 -3.93
CA LEU A 62 -6.76 3.47 -3.78
C LEU A 62 -7.47 2.15 -3.49
N CYS A 63 -7.08 1.06 -4.17
CA CYS A 63 -7.61 -0.27 -3.88
C CYS A 63 -7.33 -0.68 -2.42
N ILE A 64 -6.10 -0.49 -1.95
CA ILE A 64 -5.73 -0.82 -0.57
C ILE A 64 -6.53 0.06 0.41
N LEU A 65 -6.58 1.38 0.20
CA LEU A 65 -7.30 2.31 1.08
C LEU A 65 -8.80 2.00 1.13
N GLY A 66 -9.44 1.78 -0.02
CA GLY A 66 -10.85 1.45 -0.12
C GLY A 66 -11.20 0.13 0.57
N GLY A 67 -10.42 -0.92 0.28
CA GLY A 67 -10.61 -2.25 0.88
C GLY A 67 -10.35 -2.25 2.39
N VAL A 68 -9.27 -1.60 2.84
CA VAL A 68 -8.96 -1.45 4.28
C VAL A 68 -10.03 -0.63 4.99
N GLY A 69 -10.43 0.50 4.43
CA GLY A 69 -11.41 1.41 5.02
C GLY A 69 -12.76 0.74 5.22
N CYS A 70 -13.35 0.23 4.13
CA CYS A 70 -14.68 -0.37 4.19
C CYS A 70 -14.68 -1.76 4.86
N GLY A 71 -13.61 -2.55 4.73
CA GLY A 71 -13.44 -3.80 5.46
C GLY A 71 -13.35 -3.58 6.97
N SER A 72 -12.55 -2.59 7.41
CA SER A 72 -12.48 -2.19 8.84
C SER A 72 -13.82 -1.70 9.36
N TRP A 73 -14.47 -0.83 8.59
CA TRP A 73 -15.79 -0.29 8.91
C TRP A 73 -16.83 -1.40 9.09
N TRP A 74 -16.88 -2.38 8.18
CA TRP A 74 -17.80 -3.50 8.27
C TRP A 74 -17.55 -4.34 9.52
N MET A 75 -16.29 -4.70 9.78
CA MET A 75 -15.93 -5.48 10.97
C MET A 75 -16.29 -4.76 12.26
N PHE A 76 -16.08 -3.44 12.30
CA PHE A 76 -16.44 -2.62 13.45
C PHE A 76 -17.95 -2.60 13.65
N CYS A 77 -18.74 -2.34 12.61
CA CYS A 77 -20.20 -2.31 12.68
C CYS A 77 -20.78 -3.68 13.05
N LYS A 78 -20.25 -4.77 12.47
CA LYS A 78 -20.62 -6.16 12.82
C LYS A 78 -20.37 -6.45 14.29
N TRP A 79 -19.23 -5.99 14.81
CA TRP A 79 -18.91 -6.14 16.22
C TRP A 79 -19.88 -5.38 17.13
N LEU A 80 -20.46 -4.25 16.69
CA LEU A 80 -21.45 -3.49 17.47
C LEU A 80 -22.80 -4.19 17.51
N LEU A 81 -23.24 -4.62 16.33
CA LEU A 81 -24.58 -5.18 16.08
C LEU A 81 -24.74 -6.63 16.55
N GLY A 82 -23.63 -7.34 16.82
CA GLY A 82 -23.66 -8.74 17.22
C GLY A 82 -24.30 -9.60 16.12
N ASP A 83 -25.42 -10.25 16.43
CA ASP A 83 -26.10 -11.18 15.51
C ASP A 83 -27.07 -10.50 14.53
N ARG A 84 -27.29 -9.17 14.64
CA ARG A 84 -28.17 -8.43 13.74
C ARG A 84 -27.49 -8.13 12.40
N ASP A 85 -27.72 -8.99 11.42
CA ASP A 85 -27.07 -8.93 10.10
C ASP A 85 -27.78 -8.05 9.05
N LEU A 86 -29.10 -7.89 9.16
CA LEU A 86 -29.91 -7.19 8.16
C LEU A 86 -29.43 -5.75 7.85
N PRO A 87 -29.24 -4.85 8.84
CA PRO A 87 -28.83 -3.48 8.54
C PRO A 87 -27.44 -3.42 7.90
N LEU A 88 -26.52 -4.26 8.35
CA LEU A 88 -25.17 -4.31 7.79
C LEU A 88 -25.16 -4.87 6.36
N THR A 89 -26.08 -5.81 6.06
CA THR A 89 -26.29 -6.33 4.72
C THR A 89 -26.71 -5.23 3.76
N LEU A 90 -27.74 -4.46 4.13
CA LEU A 90 -28.24 -3.37 3.31
C LEU A 90 -27.15 -2.35 3.01
N MET A 91 -26.39 -1.93 4.03
CA MET A 91 -25.32 -0.96 3.83
C MET A 91 -24.17 -1.51 2.97
N SER A 92 -23.82 -2.79 3.11
CA SER A 92 -22.78 -3.42 2.28
C SER A 92 -23.19 -3.53 0.81
N VAL A 93 -24.47 -3.82 0.55
CA VAL A 93 -25.04 -3.86 -0.80
C VAL A 93 -25.09 -2.44 -1.40
N LEU A 94 -25.54 -1.45 -0.62
CA LEU A 94 -25.57 -0.05 -1.07
C LEU A 94 -24.16 0.47 -1.41
N LEU A 95 -23.15 0.15 -0.60
CA LEU A 95 -21.75 0.48 -0.92
C LEU A 95 -21.29 -0.16 -2.22
N PHE A 96 -21.59 -1.45 -2.43
CA PHE A 96 -21.21 -2.16 -3.65
C PHE A 96 -21.90 -1.57 -4.89
N ILE A 97 -23.21 -1.28 -4.80
CA ILE A 97 -23.97 -0.64 -5.88
C ILE A 97 -23.43 0.76 -6.17
N LEU A 98 -23.17 1.58 -5.15
CA LEU A 98 -22.62 2.91 -5.33
C LEU A 98 -21.27 2.87 -6.05
N GLY A 99 -20.38 1.94 -5.67
CA GLY A 99 -19.11 1.73 -6.35
C GLY A 99 -19.29 1.33 -7.81
N GLY A 100 -20.14 0.34 -8.08
CA GLY A 100 -20.42 -0.14 -9.44
C GLY A 100 -21.06 0.92 -10.34
N VAL A 101 -22.09 1.62 -9.85
CA VAL A 101 -22.74 2.72 -10.57
C VAL A 101 -21.77 3.88 -10.80
N GLY A 102 -20.98 4.25 -9.78
CA GLY A 102 -19.98 5.30 -9.91
C GLY A 102 -18.93 4.97 -10.98
N HIS A 103 -18.50 3.71 -11.09
CA HIS A 103 -17.61 3.24 -12.16
C HIS A 103 -18.25 3.41 -13.54
N VAL A 104 -19.48 2.93 -13.73
CA VAL A 104 -20.19 3.01 -15.02
C VAL A 104 -20.41 4.46 -15.44
N LEU A 105 -20.85 5.31 -14.52
CA LEU A 105 -21.07 6.73 -14.80
C LEU A 105 -19.75 7.45 -15.08
N SER A 106 -18.68 7.19 -14.32
CA SER A 106 -17.37 7.82 -14.56
C SER A 106 -16.78 7.44 -15.91
N ASN A 107 -16.93 6.18 -16.33
CA ASN A 107 -16.40 5.71 -17.61
C ASN A 107 -17.17 6.29 -18.82
N ASN A 108 -18.44 6.63 -18.63
CA ASN A 108 -19.29 7.19 -19.69
C ASN A 108 -19.37 8.73 -19.66
N GLY A 109 -18.56 9.41 -18.84
CA GLY A 109 -18.62 10.86 -18.66
C GLY A 109 -19.88 11.37 -17.97
N GLY A 110 -20.66 10.48 -17.32
CA GLY A 110 -21.94 10.81 -16.69
C GLY A 110 -21.83 11.46 -15.30
N ILE A 111 -20.64 11.49 -14.69
CA ILE A 111 -20.38 12.33 -13.51
C ILE A 111 -19.69 13.59 -13.99
N GLU A 112 -20.47 14.64 -14.24
CA GLU A 112 -19.93 15.97 -14.50
C GLU A 112 -19.22 16.50 -13.25
N LYS A 113 -18.23 17.40 -13.42
CA LYS A 113 -17.43 17.98 -12.32
C LYS A 113 -18.28 18.53 -11.16
N GLN A 114 -19.50 18.99 -11.44
CA GLN A 114 -20.44 19.51 -10.44
C GLN A 114 -21.04 18.43 -9.52
N HIS A 115 -21.02 17.16 -9.93
CA HIS A 115 -21.57 16.01 -9.20
C HIS A 115 -20.52 15.16 -8.47
N GLU A 116 -19.22 15.44 -8.62
CA GLU A 116 -18.14 14.75 -7.90
C GLU A 116 -18.29 14.89 -6.37
N SER A 117 -18.65 16.08 -5.89
CA SER A 117 -18.88 16.34 -4.47
C SER A 117 -20.05 15.53 -3.91
N HIS A 118 -21.13 15.40 -4.68
CA HIS A 118 -22.31 14.62 -4.32
C HIS A 118 -21.97 13.15 -4.11
N TYR A 119 -21.09 12.59 -4.94
CA TYR A 119 -20.62 11.21 -4.79
C TYR A 119 -19.99 10.95 -3.41
N PHE A 120 -19.07 11.83 -2.99
CA PHE A 120 -18.44 11.73 -1.67
C PHE A 120 -19.44 11.91 -0.53
N TRP A 121 -20.44 12.79 -0.68
CA TRP A 121 -21.52 12.94 0.31
C TRP A 121 -22.38 11.68 0.44
N VAL A 122 -22.74 11.03 -0.67
CA VAL A 122 -23.50 9.77 -0.63
C VAL A 122 -22.66 8.65 -0.01
N LEU A 123 -21.40 8.51 -0.41
CA LEU A 123 -20.48 7.53 0.19
C LEU A 123 -20.33 7.74 1.70
N GLY A 124 -20.03 8.98 2.10
CA GLY A 124 -19.92 9.36 3.51
C GLY A 124 -21.22 9.15 4.28
N GLY A 125 -22.36 9.47 3.66
CA GLY A 125 -23.69 9.26 4.21
C GLY A 125 -24.00 7.79 4.48
N ILE A 126 -23.69 6.88 3.56
CA ILE A 126 -23.88 5.42 3.77
C ILE A 126 -23.00 4.92 4.91
N LEU A 127 -21.72 5.31 4.91
CA LEU A 127 -20.76 4.91 5.96
C LEU A 127 -21.19 5.44 7.33
N PHE A 128 -21.62 6.69 7.40
CA PHE A 128 -22.10 7.33 8.62
C PHE A 128 -23.42 6.72 9.12
N LEU A 129 -24.39 6.51 8.23
CA LEU A 129 -25.67 5.92 8.58
C LEU A 129 -25.50 4.49 9.10
N GLY A 130 -24.70 3.67 8.43
CA GLY A 130 -24.44 2.31 8.90
C GLY A 130 -23.69 2.30 10.24
N LEU A 131 -22.79 3.26 10.48
CA LEU A 131 -22.15 3.45 11.78
C LEU A 131 -23.16 3.88 12.86
N ALA A 132 -24.05 4.83 12.57
CA ALA A 132 -25.08 5.30 13.48
C ALA A 132 -26.03 4.16 13.86
N VAL A 133 -26.55 3.41 12.88
CA VAL A 133 -27.38 2.22 13.10
C VAL A 133 -26.64 1.19 13.95
N ALA A 134 -25.34 0.99 13.70
CA ALA A 134 -24.53 0.07 14.49
C ALA A 134 -24.36 0.53 15.95
N ILE A 135 -24.18 1.82 16.19
CA ILE A 135 -24.03 2.41 17.54
C ILE A 135 -25.35 2.35 18.31
N PHE A 136 -26.46 2.82 17.72
CA PHE A 136 -27.77 2.84 18.37
C PHE A 136 -28.41 1.46 18.48
N GLY A 137 -27.99 0.50 17.65
CA GLY A 137 -28.45 -0.89 17.68
C GLY A 137 -27.66 -1.81 18.62
N ARG A 138 -26.68 -1.31 19.40
CA ARG A 138 -25.82 -2.11 20.29
C ARG A 138 -26.61 -2.79 21.40
N SER A 139 -26.28 -4.06 21.69
CA SER A 139 -26.92 -4.81 22.78
C SER A 139 -26.18 -4.79 24.14
N ASP A 140 -24.86 -4.50 24.19
CA ASP A 140 -24.10 -4.49 25.47
C ASP A 140 -22.81 -3.63 25.42
N HIS A 141 -22.74 -2.54 26.19
CA HIS A 141 -21.73 -1.47 26.05
C HIS A 141 -20.31 -1.83 26.53
N ARG A 142 -20.17 -2.61 27.61
CA ARG A 142 -18.88 -2.79 28.31
C ARG A 142 -18.10 -4.02 27.86
N ARG A 143 -18.81 -5.12 27.52
CA ARG A 143 -18.20 -6.36 27.02
C ARG A 143 -17.60 -6.21 25.63
N GLN A 144 -18.21 -5.36 24.80
CA GLN A 144 -17.71 -5.10 23.46
C GLN A 144 -16.35 -4.41 23.56
N LEU A 145 -16.24 -3.19 24.10
CA LEU A 145 -14.98 -2.40 24.18
C LEU A 145 -13.73 -3.19 24.60
N VAL A 146 -13.84 -4.01 25.65
CA VAL A 146 -12.76 -4.89 26.12
C VAL A 146 -12.35 -5.92 25.05
N GLY A 147 -13.32 -6.45 24.30
CA GLY A 147 -13.09 -7.30 23.14
C GLY A 147 -12.34 -6.62 21.98
N PHE A 148 -12.56 -5.33 21.73
CA PHE A 148 -11.82 -4.58 20.70
C PHE A 148 -10.36 -4.36 21.10
N VAL A 149 -10.11 -3.94 22.34
CA VAL A 149 -8.74 -3.81 22.87
C VAL A 149 -8.02 -5.16 22.86
N ARG A 150 -8.73 -6.24 23.20
CA ARG A 150 -8.18 -7.60 23.14
C ARG A 150 -7.94 -8.07 21.70
N TRP A 151 -8.78 -7.67 20.75
CA TRP A 151 -8.60 -7.93 19.32
C TRP A 151 -7.38 -7.20 18.77
N SER A 152 -7.18 -5.93 19.14
CA SER A 152 -6.01 -5.15 18.69
C SER A 152 -4.70 -5.69 19.30
N ALA A 153 -4.75 -6.20 20.53
CA ALA A 153 -3.61 -6.75 21.26
C ALA A 153 -3.24 -8.21 20.89
N GLN A 154 -4.00 -8.89 20.03
CA GLN A 154 -3.67 -10.27 19.65
C GLN A 154 -2.40 -10.35 18.79
N ARG A 155 -1.41 -11.14 19.25
CA ARG A 155 -0.23 -11.53 18.46
C ARG A 155 -0.69 -12.28 17.21
N LYS A 156 -0.55 -11.69 16.02
CA LYS A 156 -1.11 -12.30 14.80
C LYS A 156 -0.30 -12.10 13.52
N ARG A 157 -0.42 -13.17 12.72
CA ARG A 157 -0.44 -13.40 11.26
C ARG A 157 0.66 -12.86 10.33
N CYS A 158 1.06 -11.60 10.38
CA CYS A 158 2.13 -11.16 9.48
C CYS A 158 3.48 -11.76 9.90
N ASN A 159 4.11 -12.47 8.97
CA ASN A 159 5.42 -13.08 9.16
C ASN A 159 6.50 -11.99 9.29
N GLY A 160 7.01 -11.77 10.50
CA GLY A 160 8.07 -10.79 10.74
C GLY A 160 9.39 -11.13 10.02
N VAL A 161 9.63 -12.41 9.71
CA VAL A 161 10.83 -12.86 8.98
C VAL A 161 10.86 -12.30 7.57
N PHE A 162 9.71 -12.23 6.89
CA PHE A 162 9.63 -11.64 5.54
C PHE A 162 10.11 -10.19 5.54
N PHE A 163 9.59 -9.38 6.45
CA PHE A 163 9.92 -7.97 6.54
C PHE A 163 11.36 -7.73 7.00
N LEU A 164 11.91 -8.63 7.82
CA LEU A 164 13.33 -8.61 8.17
C LEU A 164 14.21 -8.90 6.95
N ILE A 165 13.87 -9.89 6.13
CA ILE A 165 14.59 -10.19 4.89
C ILE A 165 14.48 -9.02 3.92
N LEU A 166 13.28 -8.45 3.77
CA LEU A 166 13.07 -7.25 2.96
C LEU A 166 13.96 -6.10 3.42
N LEU A 167 14.06 -5.87 4.73
CA LEU A 167 14.95 -4.86 5.31
C LEU A 167 16.42 -5.13 4.97
N ILE A 168 16.87 -6.38 5.07
CA ILE A 168 18.25 -6.78 4.73
C ILE A 168 18.53 -6.53 3.25
N VAL A 169 17.62 -6.93 2.35
CA VAL A 169 17.76 -6.71 0.90
C VAL A 169 17.82 -5.21 0.59
N LEU A 170 16.98 -4.40 1.22
CA LEU A 170 16.98 -2.94 1.07
C LEU A 170 18.27 -2.31 1.60
N ILE A 171 18.79 -2.76 2.74
CA ILE A 171 20.06 -2.23 3.28
C ILE A 171 21.24 -2.63 2.39
N ALA A 172 21.31 -3.90 1.98
CA ALA A 172 22.37 -4.40 1.11
C ALA A 172 22.40 -3.66 -0.23
N SER A 173 21.23 -3.42 -0.83
CA SER A 173 21.10 -2.64 -2.06
C SER A 173 21.57 -1.19 -1.91
N ASN A 174 21.27 -0.56 -0.78
CA ASN A 174 21.73 0.79 -0.47
C ASN A 174 23.24 0.87 -0.18
N LEU A 175 23.83 -0.19 0.38
CA LEU A 175 25.26 -0.23 0.69
C LEU A 175 26.12 -0.13 -0.58
N ILE A 176 25.72 -0.82 -1.65
CA ILE A 176 26.41 -0.77 -2.95
C ILE A 176 26.48 0.68 -3.47
N PHE A 177 25.39 1.43 -3.32
CA PHE A 177 25.31 2.82 -3.77
C PHE A 177 26.20 3.76 -2.92
N VAL A 178 26.17 3.61 -1.59
CA VAL A 178 26.97 4.47 -0.68
C VAL A 178 28.46 4.23 -0.84
N LEU A 179 28.88 2.99 -1.09
CA LEU A 179 30.29 2.66 -1.32
C LEU A 179 30.84 3.37 -2.56
N GLY A 180 30.01 3.50 -3.61
CA GLY A 180 30.36 4.19 -4.86
C GLY A 180 30.33 5.73 -4.81
N MET A 181 30.00 6.36 -3.67
CA MET A 181 30.00 7.82 -3.57
C MET A 181 31.40 8.41 -3.42
N ASP A 182 31.71 9.50 -4.14
CA ASP A 182 32.92 10.31 -3.94
C ASP A 182 32.74 11.28 -2.76
N SER A 183 32.74 10.73 -1.54
CA SER A 183 32.54 11.48 -0.30
C SER A 183 33.47 11.01 0.81
N SER A 184 33.69 11.86 1.82
CA SER A 184 34.48 11.51 2.99
C SER A 184 33.85 10.35 3.78
N TRP A 185 34.67 9.57 4.49
CA TRP A 185 34.19 8.43 5.30
C TRP A 185 33.05 8.79 6.26
N PRO A 186 33.11 9.91 7.01
CA PRO A 186 32.02 10.34 7.89
C PRO A 186 30.70 10.60 7.16
N GLU A 187 30.76 11.19 5.97
CA GLU A 187 29.57 11.43 5.14
C GLU A 187 28.97 10.13 4.60
N LYS A 188 29.81 9.17 4.22
CA LYS A 188 29.34 7.83 3.82
C LYS A 188 28.60 7.13 4.97
N VAL A 189 29.12 7.23 6.20
CA VAL A 189 28.48 6.65 7.39
C VAL A 189 27.15 7.36 7.69
N SER A 190 27.11 8.70 7.65
CA SER A 190 25.87 9.46 7.83
C SER A 190 24.82 9.09 6.79
N ALA A 191 25.21 9.04 5.50
CA ALA A 191 24.31 8.68 4.41
C ALA A 191 23.81 7.23 4.53
N LEU A 192 24.66 6.30 4.99
CA LEU A 192 24.26 4.92 5.24
C LEU A 192 23.24 4.82 6.39
N LEU A 193 23.46 5.56 7.48
CA LEU A 193 22.52 5.61 8.60
C LEU A 193 21.16 6.20 8.17
N GLY A 194 21.16 7.29 7.40
CA GLY A 194 19.94 7.88 6.83
C GLY A 194 19.17 6.89 5.96
N ARG A 195 19.89 6.11 5.14
CA ARG A 195 19.29 5.04 4.31
C ARG A 195 18.75 3.88 5.15
N ILE A 196 19.46 3.44 6.19
CA ILE A 196 18.98 2.39 7.11
C ILE A 196 17.68 2.83 7.80
N PHE A 197 17.64 4.06 8.31
CA PHE A 197 16.43 4.61 8.92
C PHE A 197 15.28 4.74 7.91
N THR A 198 15.55 5.17 6.69
CA THR A 198 14.55 5.24 5.61
C THR A 198 14.01 3.85 5.27
N CYS A 199 14.88 2.84 5.17
CA CYS A 199 14.46 1.45 4.96
C CYS A 199 13.63 0.94 6.13
N GLY A 200 13.99 1.29 7.36
CA GLY A 200 13.22 0.98 8.57
C GLY A 200 11.80 1.55 8.54
N VAL A 201 11.64 2.81 8.11
CA VAL A 201 10.32 3.43 7.91
C VAL A 201 9.52 2.70 6.83
N LEU A 202 10.13 2.45 5.66
CA LEU A 202 9.46 1.81 4.54
C LEU A 202 8.97 0.39 4.89
N VAL A 203 9.83 -0.42 5.50
CA VAL A 203 9.50 -1.78 5.93
C VAL A 203 8.47 -1.76 7.05
N GLY A 204 8.60 -0.84 8.00
CA GLY A 204 7.64 -0.66 9.10
C GLY A 204 6.24 -0.31 8.60
N LEU A 205 6.13 0.67 7.71
CA LEU A 205 4.86 1.04 7.07
C LEU A 205 4.29 -0.11 6.22
N SER A 206 5.14 -0.80 5.46
CA SER A 206 4.73 -1.96 4.65
C SER A 206 4.18 -3.08 5.54
N TYR A 207 4.82 -3.35 6.68
CA TYR A 207 4.32 -4.32 7.66
C TYR A 207 2.95 -3.91 8.19
N LEU A 208 2.80 -2.66 8.62
CA LEU A 208 1.55 -2.15 9.19
C LEU A 208 0.42 -2.20 8.17
N LEU A 209 0.69 -1.80 6.93
CA LEU A 209 -0.27 -1.83 5.84
C LEU A 209 -0.68 -3.27 5.49
N SER A 210 0.29 -4.19 5.47
CA SER A 210 0.04 -5.62 5.23
C SER A 210 -0.80 -6.24 6.34
N GLU A 211 -0.47 -5.97 7.59
CA GLU A 211 -1.20 -6.48 8.76
C GLU A 211 -2.62 -5.91 8.81
N LEU A 212 -2.79 -4.62 8.52
CA LEU A 212 -4.10 -3.98 8.43
C LEU A 212 -4.92 -4.59 7.29
N SER A 213 -4.34 -4.72 6.10
CA SER A 213 -4.98 -5.34 4.93
C SER A 213 -5.35 -6.80 5.20
N MET A 214 -4.50 -7.58 5.86
CA MET A 214 -4.78 -9.00 6.15
C MET A 214 -5.90 -9.18 7.17
N ARG A 215 -6.06 -8.20 8.08
CA ARG A 215 -7.16 -8.17 9.05
C ARG A 215 -8.48 -7.85 8.35
N THR A 216 -8.47 -6.91 7.41
CA THR A 216 -9.67 -6.39 6.72
C THR A 216 -10.08 -7.22 5.51
N ALA A 217 -9.16 -7.95 4.88
CA ALA A 217 -9.50 -8.73 3.71
C ALA A 217 -10.37 -9.95 4.06
N PRO A 218 -11.38 -10.26 3.22
CA PRO A 218 -12.11 -11.52 3.27
C PRO A 218 -11.14 -12.71 3.15
N LYS A 219 -11.49 -13.84 3.78
CA LYS A 219 -10.63 -15.02 3.86
C LYS A 219 -10.06 -15.47 2.51
N LEU A 220 -10.91 -15.51 1.49
CA LEU A 220 -10.56 -15.95 0.14
C LEU A 220 -9.58 -15.02 -0.57
N PHE A 221 -9.47 -13.75 -0.15
CA PHE A 221 -8.62 -12.76 -0.81
C PHE A 221 -7.34 -12.45 -0.02
N ARG A 222 -7.11 -13.07 1.14
CA ARG A 222 -5.90 -12.81 1.95
C ARG A 222 -4.58 -13.18 1.25
N TRP A 223 -4.60 -14.11 0.29
CA TRP A 223 -3.42 -14.46 -0.49
C TRP A 223 -2.99 -13.33 -1.44
N SER A 224 -3.94 -12.54 -1.96
CA SER A 224 -3.65 -11.40 -2.85
C SER A 224 -2.77 -10.34 -2.18
N ILE A 225 -2.90 -10.16 -0.86
CA ILE A 225 -2.05 -9.26 -0.10
C ILE A 225 -0.62 -9.76 -0.07
N TRP A 226 -0.41 -11.07 0.11
CA TRP A 226 0.93 -11.65 0.08
C TRP A 226 1.57 -11.56 -1.29
N LEU A 227 0.78 -11.68 -2.37
CA LEU A 227 1.27 -11.41 -3.71
C LEU A 227 1.71 -9.95 -3.89
N LEU A 228 0.88 -8.99 -3.48
CA LEU A 228 1.20 -7.58 -3.61
C LEU A 228 2.47 -7.21 -2.82
N VAL A 229 2.58 -7.73 -1.60
CA VAL A 229 3.71 -7.46 -0.71
C VAL A 229 4.99 -8.17 -1.17
N SER A 230 4.88 -9.37 -1.77
CA SER A 230 6.03 -10.09 -2.32
C SER A 230 6.56 -9.48 -3.62
N LEU A 231 5.79 -8.63 -4.30
CA LEU A 231 6.30 -7.83 -5.43
C LEU A 231 7.30 -6.76 -4.99
N ILE A 232 7.20 -6.22 -3.76
CA ILE A 232 8.08 -5.15 -3.27
C ILE A 232 9.59 -5.49 -3.46
N PRO A 233 10.11 -6.63 -2.97
CA PRO A 233 11.53 -6.97 -3.16
C PRO A 233 11.89 -7.16 -4.65
N LEU A 234 10.97 -7.68 -5.48
CA LEU A 234 11.21 -7.85 -6.92
C LEU A 234 11.31 -6.50 -7.62
N ILE A 235 10.42 -5.56 -7.28
CA ILE A 235 10.44 -4.18 -7.78
C ILE A 235 11.75 -3.49 -7.40
N VAL A 236 12.21 -3.66 -6.16
CA VAL A 236 13.49 -3.11 -5.69
C VAL A 236 14.67 -3.66 -6.50
N ILE A 237 14.74 -4.99 -6.67
CA ILE A 237 15.81 -5.63 -7.44
C ILE A 237 15.78 -5.17 -8.90
N ALA A 238 14.58 -5.08 -9.49
CA ALA A 238 14.40 -4.61 -10.85
C ALA A 238 14.82 -3.14 -11.01
N ASP A 239 14.41 -2.25 -10.10
CA ASP A 239 14.80 -0.84 -10.11
C ASP A 239 16.31 -0.65 -10.00
N GLN A 240 16.98 -1.44 -9.17
CA GLN A 240 18.44 -1.43 -9.07
C GLN A 240 19.13 -1.92 -10.33
N TRP A 241 18.69 -3.07 -10.85
CA TRP A 241 19.27 -3.61 -12.07
C TRP A 241 19.11 -2.62 -13.22
N MET A 242 17.96 -1.98 -13.33
CA MET A 242 17.69 -0.95 -14.33
C MET A 242 18.56 0.29 -14.14
N GLY A 243 18.70 0.78 -12.90
CA GLY A 243 19.57 1.93 -12.62
C GLY A 243 21.03 1.65 -12.99
N ASN A 244 21.51 0.43 -12.73
CA ASN A 244 22.90 0.05 -13.00
C ASN A 244 23.16 -0.31 -14.47
N ALA A 245 22.26 -1.05 -15.11
CA ALA A 245 22.44 -1.56 -16.47
C ALA A 245 22.01 -0.56 -17.54
N LEU A 246 20.98 0.24 -17.26
CA LEU A 246 20.33 1.12 -18.23
C LEU A 246 20.43 2.60 -17.86
N GLY A 247 20.98 2.96 -16.69
CA GLY A 247 21.12 4.34 -16.24
C GLY A 247 19.81 5.07 -15.94
N ARG A 248 18.68 4.35 -15.89
CA ARG A 248 17.32 4.89 -15.70
C ARG A 248 16.57 4.10 -14.63
N ARG A 249 15.69 4.76 -13.88
CA ARG A 249 14.89 4.08 -12.84
C ARG A 249 13.74 3.28 -13.45
N LEU A 250 13.26 2.26 -12.72
CA LEU A 250 12.15 1.42 -13.17
C LEU A 250 10.87 2.22 -13.38
N ILE A 251 10.60 3.21 -12.51
CA ILE A 251 9.39 4.04 -12.65
C ILE A 251 9.43 4.90 -13.92
N GLU A 252 10.61 5.43 -14.28
CA GLU A 252 10.81 6.24 -15.50
C GLU A 252 10.66 5.38 -16.74
N PHE A 253 11.17 4.15 -16.69
CA PHE A 253 10.97 3.16 -17.74
C PHE A 253 9.51 2.80 -17.92
N ILE A 254 8.80 2.46 -16.85
CA ILE A 254 7.38 2.09 -16.90
C ILE A 254 6.53 3.27 -17.38
N ASN A 255 6.86 4.49 -16.96
CA ASN A 255 6.20 5.70 -17.44
C ASN A 255 6.42 5.92 -18.95
N GLY A 256 7.64 5.65 -19.43
CA GLY A 256 8.00 5.71 -20.84
C GLY A 256 7.30 4.69 -21.73
N LEU A 257 6.77 3.59 -21.16
CA LEU A 257 5.98 2.60 -21.91
C LEU A 257 4.76 3.28 -22.55
N THR A 258 3.97 4.04 -21.78
CA THR A 258 2.75 4.73 -22.28
C THR A 258 2.99 6.12 -22.90
N ALA A 259 4.18 6.42 -23.42
CA ALA A 259 4.46 7.72 -24.02
C ALA A 259 3.56 8.02 -25.24
N SER A 260 3.08 6.99 -25.94
CA SER A 260 2.16 7.09 -27.09
C SER A 260 0.67 7.19 -26.73
N GLY A 261 0.30 7.04 -25.45
CA GLY A 261 -1.09 7.13 -24.99
C GLY A 261 -1.95 5.87 -25.14
N GLU A 262 -1.48 4.84 -25.87
CA GLU A 262 -2.13 3.53 -25.97
C GLU A 262 -1.24 2.43 -25.37
N PHE A 263 -1.74 1.73 -24.35
CA PHE A 263 -1.01 0.62 -23.73
C PHE A 263 -1.01 -0.61 -24.63
N SER A 264 0.04 -0.75 -25.43
CA SER A 264 0.30 -1.96 -26.22
C SER A 264 1.58 -2.63 -25.69
N PRO A 265 1.48 -3.66 -24.83
CA PRO A 265 2.63 -4.21 -24.12
C PRO A 265 3.75 -4.67 -25.07
N VAL A 266 3.44 -5.09 -26.30
CA VAL A 266 4.42 -5.51 -27.32
C VAL A 266 5.17 -4.30 -27.90
N VAL A 267 4.45 -3.26 -28.30
CA VAL A 267 5.04 -2.04 -28.89
C VAL A 267 5.86 -1.31 -27.83
N GLU A 268 5.37 -1.26 -26.60
CA GLU A 268 6.03 -0.58 -25.50
C GLU A 268 7.27 -1.33 -25.02
N LEU A 269 7.24 -2.67 -24.94
CA LEU A 269 8.43 -3.47 -24.65
C LEU A 269 9.50 -3.30 -25.75
N ALA A 270 9.11 -3.32 -27.02
CA ALA A 270 10.02 -3.08 -28.14
C ALA A 270 10.64 -1.68 -28.11
N ALA A 271 9.82 -0.64 -27.85
CA ALA A 271 10.30 0.74 -27.66
C ALA A 271 11.25 0.88 -26.46
N SER A 272 11.14 -0.02 -25.49
CA SER A 272 11.97 -0.05 -24.29
C SER A 272 13.34 -0.73 -24.49
N GLY A 273 13.58 -1.30 -25.67
CA GLY A 273 14.79 -2.05 -26.03
C GLY A 273 14.69 -3.57 -25.82
N LEU A 274 13.50 -4.07 -25.48
CA LEU A 274 13.18 -5.48 -25.34
C LEU A 274 12.26 -5.90 -26.49
N ASP A 275 12.84 -6.32 -27.61
CA ASP A 275 12.06 -6.86 -28.73
C ASP A 275 11.50 -8.24 -28.39
N VAL A 276 10.34 -8.24 -27.75
CA VAL A 276 9.61 -9.46 -27.35
C VAL A 276 8.24 -9.42 -28.01
N GLY A 277 7.95 -10.45 -28.81
CA GLY A 277 6.61 -10.64 -29.39
C GLY A 277 5.53 -10.87 -28.32
N PRO A 278 4.25 -10.93 -28.72
CA PRO A 278 3.10 -11.08 -27.80
C PRO A 278 3.22 -12.24 -26.81
N VAL A 279 3.76 -13.36 -27.27
CA VAL A 279 4.00 -14.56 -26.45
C VAL A 279 5.09 -14.29 -25.39
N GLY A 280 6.15 -13.57 -25.76
CA GLY A 280 7.21 -13.17 -24.84
C GLY A 280 6.72 -12.24 -23.73
N ALA A 281 5.85 -11.29 -24.06
CA ALA A 281 5.21 -10.40 -23.08
C ALA A 281 4.35 -11.19 -22.06
N ILE A 282 3.61 -12.20 -22.51
CA ILE A 282 2.83 -13.10 -21.63
C ILE A 282 3.77 -13.87 -20.69
N PHE A 283 4.87 -14.43 -21.22
CA PHE A 283 5.85 -15.15 -20.40
C PHE A 283 6.53 -14.23 -19.37
N LEU A 284 6.82 -12.97 -19.72
CA LEU A 284 7.34 -11.99 -18.76
C LEU A 284 6.34 -11.74 -17.63
N PHE A 285 5.06 -11.51 -17.96
CA PHE A 285 4.01 -11.31 -16.96
C PHE A 285 3.83 -12.54 -16.04
N LEU A 286 3.78 -13.74 -16.62
CA LEU A 286 3.73 -14.99 -15.87
C LEU A 286 4.99 -15.20 -15.03
N GLY A 287 6.15 -14.78 -15.52
CA GLY A 287 7.43 -14.81 -14.80
C GLY A 287 7.41 -13.93 -13.55
N VAL A 288 6.88 -12.71 -13.65
CA VAL A 288 6.69 -11.81 -12.49
C VAL A 288 5.72 -12.42 -11.49
N LEU A 289 4.59 -12.98 -11.94
CA LEU A 289 3.64 -13.67 -11.08
C LEU A 289 4.27 -14.88 -10.39
N ALA A 290 4.96 -15.75 -11.13
CA ALA A 290 5.63 -16.92 -10.60
C ALA A 290 6.74 -16.54 -9.61
N GLY A 291 7.52 -15.50 -9.92
CA GLY A 291 8.52 -14.94 -9.03
C GLY A 291 7.91 -14.41 -7.74
N SER A 292 6.81 -13.66 -7.83
CA SER A 292 6.12 -13.12 -6.65
C SER A 292 5.54 -14.24 -5.77
N LEU A 293 5.01 -15.30 -6.38
CA LEU A 293 4.57 -16.51 -5.69
C LEU A 293 5.75 -17.23 -5.05
N GLY A 294 6.89 -17.34 -5.74
CA GLY A 294 8.12 -17.94 -5.23
C GLY A 294 8.65 -17.21 -4.01
N VAL A 295 8.69 -15.87 -4.04
CA VAL A 295 9.07 -15.03 -2.90
C VAL A 295 8.09 -15.21 -1.73
N ALA A 296 6.78 -15.18 -2.00
CA ALA A 296 5.76 -15.39 -0.98
C ALA A 296 5.85 -16.80 -0.36
N TRP A 297 6.09 -17.82 -1.18
CA TRP A 297 6.28 -19.21 -0.74
C TRP A 297 7.56 -19.38 0.07
N GLY A 298 8.68 -18.82 -0.40
CA GLY A 298 9.96 -18.85 0.32
C GLY A 298 9.84 -18.15 1.68
N ALA A 299 9.16 -17.01 1.73
CA ALA A 299 8.85 -16.31 2.96
C ALA A 299 8.00 -17.17 3.91
N TRP A 300 6.98 -17.85 3.39
CA TRP A 300 6.17 -18.78 4.16
C TRP A 300 6.97 -19.98 4.68
N ALA A 301 7.85 -20.56 3.86
CA ALA A 301 8.72 -21.68 4.24
C ALA A 301 9.70 -21.27 5.35
N LEU A 302 10.31 -20.09 5.25
CA LEU A 302 11.18 -19.51 6.27
C LEU A 302 10.39 -19.18 7.56
N SER A 303 9.15 -18.70 7.43
CA SER A 303 8.26 -18.43 8.57
C SER A 303 8.06 -19.65 9.46
N LYS A 304 7.96 -20.85 8.86
CA LYS A 304 7.74 -22.10 9.62
C LYS A 304 8.92 -22.43 10.53
N ARG A 305 10.14 -22.01 10.18
CA ARG A 305 11.32 -22.28 10.99
C ARG A 305 11.51 -21.28 12.13
N TRP A 306 11.20 -20.00 11.95
CA TRP A 306 11.70 -18.93 12.84
C TRP A 306 10.63 -18.22 13.71
N ASP A 307 9.34 -18.57 13.59
CA ASP A 307 8.16 -18.04 14.34
C ASP A 307 8.23 -16.58 14.85
N LEU A 308 8.84 -15.67 14.07
CA LEU A 308 9.03 -14.28 14.48
C LEU A 308 7.72 -13.50 14.30
N LYS A 309 6.95 -13.40 15.38
CA LYS A 309 5.70 -12.64 15.45
C LYS A 309 5.91 -11.33 16.19
N LEU A 310 5.92 -10.22 15.45
CA LEU A 310 5.97 -8.88 16.02
C LEU A 310 4.56 -8.40 16.39
N SER A 311 4.44 -7.61 17.46
CA SER A 311 3.19 -6.92 17.76
C SER A 311 3.12 -5.61 16.98
N VAL A 312 1.91 -5.18 16.60
CA VAL A 312 1.68 -3.89 15.92
C VAL A 312 2.31 -2.74 16.70
N GLY A 313 2.14 -2.71 18.03
CA GLY A 313 2.74 -1.67 18.87
C GLY A 313 4.26 -1.59 18.75
N LYS A 314 4.97 -2.74 18.73
CA LYS A 314 6.43 -2.76 18.55
C LYS A 314 6.83 -2.22 17.17
N VAL A 315 6.11 -2.59 16.12
CA VAL A 315 6.40 -2.12 14.76
C VAL A 315 6.14 -0.62 14.64
N VAL A 316 5.06 -0.09 15.24
CA VAL A 316 4.80 1.35 15.32
C VAL A 316 5.96 2.06 16.02
N THR A 317 6.41 1.57 17.18
CA THR A 317 7.57 2.16 17.89
C THR A 317 8.82 2.16 17.02
N ILE A 318 9.17 1.04 16.38
CA ILE A 318 10.34 0.94 15.48
C ILE A 318 10.21 1.92 14.30
N THR A 319 9.02 2.04 13.71
CA THR A 319 8.76 2.94 12.58
C THR A 319 8.93 4.39 12.99
N ILE A 320 8.39 4.79 14.15
CA ILE A 320 8.53 6.16 14.68
C ILE A 320 9.99 6.46 15.01
N LEU A 321 10.70 5.55 15.68
CA LEU A 321 12.13 5.73 15.97
C LEU A 321 12.95 5.86 14.69
N SER A 322 12.65 5.05 13.67
CA SER A 322 13.31 5.14 12.37
C SER A 322 13.02 6.47 11.70
N TRP A 323 11.77 6.95 11.75
CA TRP A 323 11.40 8.25 11.20
C TRP A 323 12.10 9.42 11.89
N LEU A 324 12.19 9.40 13.22
CA LEU A 324 12.98 10.38 13.98
C LEU A 324 14.46 10.34 13.58
N GLY A 325 15.00 9.14 13.32
CA GLY A 325 16.35 8.96 12.77
C GLY A 325 16.53 9.60 11.39
N VAL A 326 15.56 9.45 10.48
CA VAL A 326 15.55 10.13 9.17
C VAL A 326 15.56 11.64 9.34
N VAL A 327 14.69 12.19 10.20
CA VAL A 327 14.61 13.64 10.44
C VAL A 327 15.93 14.17 11.02
N ALA A 328 16.54 13.45 11.96
CA ALA A 328 17.84 13.80 12.52
C ALA A 328 18.95 13.79 11.45
N GLU A 329 18.98 12.78 10.58
CA GLU A 329 19.96 12.68 9.51
C GLU A 329 19.78 13.79 8.47
N GLN A 330 18.55 14.10 8.06
CA GLN A 330 18.27 15.22 7.15
C GLN A 330 18.76 16.56 7.75
N GLY A 331 18.57 16.74 9.06
CA GLY A 331 19.10 17.89 9.80
C GLY A 331 20.63 17.96 9.76
N ILE A 332 21.32 16.85 10.02
CA ILE A 332 22.79 16.76 9.94
C ILE A 332 23.28 17.02 8.50
N GLY A 333 22.67 16.36 7.51
CA GLY A 333 23.01 16.48 6.09
C GLY A 333 22.84 17.91 5.55
N SER A 334 21.84 18.65 6.04
CA SER A 334 21.66 20.06 5.69
C SER A 334 22.83 20.94 6.15
N LYS A 335 23.39 20.66 7.34
CA LYS A 335 24.56 21.37 7.86
C LYS A 335 25.81 21.09 7.02
N TRP A 336 26.05 19.83 6.64
CA TRP A 336 27.19 19.49 5.78
C TRP A 336 27.13 20.17 4.42
N LYS A 337 25.95 20.22 3.80
CA LYS A 337 25.74 20.95 2.54
C LYS A 337 25.97 22.44 2.70
N SER A 338 25.49 23.04 3.79
CA SER A 338 25.72 24.45 4.11
C SER A 338 27.22 24.74 4.33
N THR A 339 27.94 23.87 5.05
CA THR A 339 29.38 24.03 5.28
C THR A 339 30.19 23.88 3.99
N ARG A 340 29.83 22.94 3.12
CA ARG A 340 30.48 22.79 1.80
C ARG A 340 30.21 23.98 0.88
N ALA A 341 28.97 24.46 0.84
CA ALA A 341 28.62 25.66 0.08
C ALA A 341 29.42 26.88 0.56
N TRP A 342 29.51 27.05 1.88
CA TRP A 342 30.34 28.10 2.49
C TRP A 342 31.83 27.94 2.15
N GLN A 343 32.38 26.72 2.21
CA GLN A 343 33.77 26.44 1.83
C GLN A 343 34.05 26.64 0.34
N SER A 344 33.09 26.32 -0.54
CA SER A 344 33.23 26.57 -1.98
C SER A 344 33.14 28.04 -2.32
N GLU A 345 32.27 28.80 -1.64
CA GLU A 345 32.19 30.26 -1.78
C GLU A 345 33.49 30.91 -1.32
N HIS A 346 34.04 30.53 -0.15
CA HIS A 346 35.27 31.15 0.37
C HIS A 346 36.50 30.79 -0.48
N LYS A 347 36.57 29.59 -1.06
CA LYS A 347 37.63 29.22 -2.01
C LYS A 347 37.58 29.99 -3.34
N LEU A 348 36.43 30.56 -3.71
CA LEU A 348 36.30 31.44 -4.89
C LEU A 348 36.81 32.86 -4.63
N PHE A 349 36.99 33.26 -3.37
CA PHE A 349 37.49 34.59 -2.97
C PHE A 349 39.00 34.61 -2.64
N ASP A 350 39.69 33.46 -2.69
CA ASP A 350 41.15 33.32 -2.53
C ASP A 350 41.90 33.37 -3.88
N LEU A 351 41.36 34.09 -4.88
CA LEU A 351 42.00 34.32 -6.20
C LEU A 351 42.66 35.71 -6.27
#